data_AF-A0A2A7BGE7-F1
#
_entry.id   AF-A0A2A7BGE7-F1
#
_cell.length_a   1.000
_cell.length_b   1.000
_cell.length_c   1.000
_cell.angle_alpha   90.00
_cell.angle_beta   90.00
_cell.angle_gamma   90.00
#
_symmetry.space_group_name_H-M   'P 1'
#
loop_
_entity.id
_entity.type
_entity.pdbx_description
1 polymer ?
#
loop_
_entity_poly.entity_id
_entity_poly.type
_entity_poly.pdbx_seq_one_letter_code
_entity_poly.pdbx_strand_id
1 'polypeptide(L)' 'MQTINLKQYYPFCKEDIFVEVSDEIVEAFLLDKRAEAARDRKMFRYKAFYSLDCNDGIENAAIGWAQPSPE' A
#
# COMPACT_ATOMS: atom_id res chain seq x y z
N MET A 1 10.55 22.99 12.81
CA MET A 1 10.60 23.13 11.33
C MET A 1 11.70 22.23 10.81
N GLN A 2 11.40 21.40 9.82
CA GLN A 2 12.34 20.42 9.29
C GLN A 2 12.24 20.34 7.77
N THR A 3 13.39 20.19 7.11
CA THR A 3 13.46 20.10 5.65
C THR A 3 13.31 18.63 5.22
N ILE A 4 12.35 18.36 4.33
CA ILE A 4 12.14 17.03 3.75
C ILE A 4 12.39 17.07 2.24
N ASN A 5 12.80 15.93 1.68
CA ASN A 5 12.93 15.74 0.25
C ASN A 5 11.68 15.04 -0.31
N LEU A 6 10.93 15.71 -1.18
CA LEU A 6 9.68 15.21 -1.74
C LEU A 6 9.84 13.95 -2.60
N LYS A 7 11.00 13.77 -3.24
CA LYS A 7 11.31 12.58 -4.06
C LYS A 7 11.22 11.28 -3.28
N GLN A 8 11.44 11.33 -1.97
CA GLN A 8 11.37 10.15 -1.10
C GLN A 8 9.94 9.69 -0.82
N TYR A 9 8.94 10.55 -1.05
CA TYR A 9 7.54 10.30 -0.71
C TYR A 9 6.66 10.19 -1.95
N TYR A 10 7.02 10.90 -3.01
CA TYR A 10 6.18 11.03 -4.19
C TYR A 10 6.91 10.56 -5.46
N PRO A 11 6.46 9.46 -6.10
CA PRO A 11 7.10 8.92 -7.31
C PRO A 11 7.11 9.87 -8.51
N PHE A 12 6.21 10.86 -8.53
CA PHE A 12 6.13 11.85 -9.60
C PHE A 12 7.22 12.94 -9.49
N CYS A 13 7.78 13.16 -8.29
CA CYS A 13 8.90 14.05 -8.08
C CYS A 13 10.19 13.33 -8.48
N LYS A 14 10.68 13.57 -9.70
CA LYS A 14 11.92 12.96 -10.21
C LYS A 14 13.18 13.65 -9.69
N GLU A 15 13.06 14.94 -9.40
CA GLU A 15 14.14 15.79 -8.91
C GLU A 15 14.12 15.89 -7.39
N ASP A 16 15.27 16.18 -6.81
CA ASP A 16 15.43 16.37 -5.37
C ASP A 16 14.90 17.76 -4.98
N ILE A 17 13.65 17.80 -4.50
CA ILE A 17 12.96 19.03 -4.08
C ILE A 17 12.91 19.07 -2.55
N PHE A 18 13.62 20.03 -1.97
CA PHE A 18 13.67 20.25 -0.54
C PHE A 18 12.63 21.29 -0.12
N VAL A 19 11.75 20.92 0.81
CA VAL A 19 10.71 21.79 1.34
C VAL A 19 10.85 21.86 2.85
N GLU A 20 10.79 23.06 3.42
CA GLU A 20 10.66 23.24 4.86
C GLU A 20 9.21 23.04 5.29
N VAL A 21 9.02 22.16 6.25
CA VAL A 21 7.70 21.76 6.73
C VAL A 21 7.67 21.83 8.25
N SER A 22 6.47 22.03 8.82
CA SER A 22 6.27 22.02 10.26
C SER A 22 6.48 20.64 10.86
N ASP A 23 6.79 20.61 12.15
CA ASP A 23 7.09 19.36 12.87
C ASP A 23 5.87 18.43 12.92
N GLU A 24 4.65 18.98 12.96
CA GLU A 24 3.38 18.24 12.90
C GLU A 24 3.27 17.41 11.61
N ILE A 25 3.64 17.99 10.46
CA ILE A 25 3.56 17.30 9.17
C ILE A 25 4.64 16.23 9.08
N VAL A 26 5.84 16.49 9.63
CA VAL A 26 6.89 15.46 9.69
C VAL A 26 6.46 14.27 10.54
N GLU A 27 5.79 14.52 11.67
CA GLU A 27 5.23 13.45 12.51
C GLU A 27 4.17 12.65 11.76
N ALA A 28 3.28 13.31 11.01
CA ALA A 28 2.28 12.65 10.18
C ALA A 28 2.93 11.71 9.14
N PHE A 29 3.95 12.18 8.42
CA PHE A 29 4.69 11.35 7.45
C PHE A 29 5.37 10.15 8.11
N LEU A 30 5.89 10.31 9.33
CA LEU A 30 6.52 9.23 10.08
C LEU A 30 5.48 8.19 10.52
N LEU A 31 4.31 8.64 10.96
CA LEU A 31 3.20 7.77 11.34
C LEU A 31 2.72 6.95 10.15
N ASP A 32 2.55 7.59 8.99
CA ASP A 32 2.14 6.92 7.76
C ASP A 32 3.16 5.86 7.32
N LYS A 33 4.47 6.17 7.32
CA LYS A 33 5.51 5.17 7.03
C LYS A 33 5.47 3.97 7.97
N ARG A 34 5.18 4.19 9.25
CA ARG A 34 5.02 3.10 10.22
C ARG A 34 3.77 2.28 9.95
N ALA A 35 2.66 2.92 9.60
CA ALA A 35 1.41 2.25 9.25
C ALA A 35 1.56 1.40 7.98
N GLU A 36 2.23 1.92 6.96
CA GLU A 36 2.53 1.21 5.71
C GLU A 36 3.40 -0.02 5.98
N ALA A 37 4.49 0.13 6.75
CA ALA A 37 5.33 -1.01 7.14
C ALA A 37 4.56 -2.07 7.96
N ALA A 38 3.64 -1.65 8.84
CA ALA A 38 2.79 -2.57 9.59
C ALA A 38 1.78 -3.28 8.67
N ARG A 39 1.21 -2.58 7.68
CA ARG A 39 0.33 -3.13 6.66
C ARG A 39 1.05 -4.18 5.82
N ASP A 40 2.25 -3.87 5.34
CA ASP A 40 3.04 -4.79 4.53
C ASP A 40 3.41 -6.06 5.31
N ARG A 41 3.82 -5.93 6.57
CA ARG A 41 4.05 -7.09 7.45
C ARG A 41 2.79 -7.95 7.62
N LYS A 42 1.62 -7.34 7.79
CA LYS A 42 0.34 -8.08 7.86
C LYS A 42 0.04 -8.76 6.53
N MET A 43 0.21 -8.07 5.40
CA MET A 43 0.02 -8.62 4.06
C MET A 43 0.87 -9.87 3.85
N PHE A 44 2.17 -9.82 4.15
CA PHE A 44 3.05 -10.99 4.04
C PHE A 44 2.66 -12.11 5.02
N ARG A 45 2.35 -11.78 6.28
CA ARG A 45 1.96 -12.77 7.31
C ARG A 45 0.70 -13.54 6.92
N TYR A 46 -0.30 -12.84 6.38
CA TYR A 46 -1.60 -13.42 6.02
C TYR A 46 -1.73 -13.78 4.54
N LYS A 47 -0.65 -13.62 3.76
CA LYS A 47 -0.64 -13.79 2.29
C LYS A 47 -1.77 -13.02 1.59
N ALA A 48 -2.14 -11.86 2.11
CA ALA A 48 -3.22 -11.02 1.61
C ALA A 48 -2.76 -10.14 0.43
N PHE A 49 -2.16 -10.77 -0.59
CA PHE A 49 -1.61 -10.10 -1.77
C PHE A 49 -2.68 -9.64 -2.76
N TYR A 50 -3.88 -10.21 -2.66
CA TYR A 50 -4.99 -9.95 -3.56
C TYR A 50 -6.14 -9.33 -2.78
N SER A 51 -6.67 -8.22 -3.28
CA SER A 51 -7.91 -7.63 -2.77
C SER A 51 -9.08 -8.11 -3.60
N LEU A 52 -10.15 -8.56 -2.93
CA LEU A 52 -11.42 -8.91 -3.60
C LEU A 52 -12.05 -7.71 -4.32
N ASP A 53 -11.73 -6.48 -3.87
CA ASP A 53 -12.25 -5.23 -4.46
C ASP A 53 -11.37 -4.69 -5.60
N CYS A 54 -10.38 -5.46 -6.08
CA CYS A 54 -9.54 -5.03 -7.20
C CYS A 54 -10.34 -4.88 -8.51
N ASN A 55 -11.53 -5.50 -8.58
CA ASN A 55 -12.33 -5.66 -9.81
C ASN A 55 -11.51 -6.23 -10.99
N ASP A 56 -10.41 -6.93 -10.70
CA ASP A 56 -9.58 -7.62 -11.68
C ASP A 56 -10.13 -9.02 -12.02
N GLY A 57 -11.24 -9.40 -11.39
CA GLY A 57 -11.96 -10.64 -11.65
C GLY A 57 -11.35 -11.85 -10.95
N ILE A 58 -10.41 -11.67 -10.01
CA ILE A 58 -9.78 -12.77 -9.29
C ILE A 58 -10.78 -13.62 -8.50
N GLU A 59 -11.87 -13.03 -8.05
CA GLU A 59 -13.00 -13.72 -7.41
C GLU A 59 -13.65 -14.76 -8.34
N ASN A 60 -13.62 -14.55 -9.66
CA ASN A 60 -14.17 -15.48 -10.65
C ASN A 60 -13.24 -16.65 -10.96
N ALA A 61 -11.93 -16.52 -10.69
CA ALA A 61 -10.96 -17.59 -10.93
C ALA A 61 -11.21 -18.84 -10.06
N ALA A 62 -11.79 -18.66 -8.87
CA ALA A 62 -12.13 -19.76 -7.96
C ALA A 62 -13.39 -20.52 -8.40
N ILE A 63 -14.32 -19.87 -9.12
CA ILE A 63 -15.63 -20.45 -9.49
C ILE A 63 -15.47 -21.61 -10.50
N GLY A 64 -14.46 -21.56 -11.36
CA GLY A 64 -14.19 -22.62 -12.35
C GLY A 64 -13.68 -23.96 -11.78
N TRP A 65 -13.33 -24.02 -10.48
CA TRP A 65 -12.85 -25.24 -9.82
C TRP A 65 -13.94 -26.09 -9.17
N ALA A 66 -15.18 -25.58 -9.11
CA ALA A 66 -16.31 -26.36 -8.63
C ALA A 66 -16.66 -27.43 -9.67
N GLN A 67 -16.14 -28.64 -9.49
CA GLN A 67 -16.64 -29.82 -10.18
C GLN A 67 -18.17 -29.87 -9.97
N PRO A 68 -18.99 -29.99 -11.02
CA PRO A 68 -20.42 -30.18 -10.83
C PRO A 68 -20.64 -31.41 -9.95
N SER A 69 -21.55 -31.32 -8.99
CA SER A 69 -21.93 -32.46 -8.15
C SER A 69 -22.37 -33.60 -9.09
N PRO A 70 -21.88 -34.82 -8.91
CA PRO A 70 -22.39 -35.97 -9.64
C PRO A 70 -23.90 -36.09 -9.41
N GLU A 71 -24.66 -36.33 -10.49
CA GLU A 71 -26.08 -36.72 -10.44
C GLU A 71 -26.27 -38.11 -9.84
#